data_AF-A0A354RDY3-F1
#
_entry.id   AF-A0A354RDY3-F1
#
_cell.length_a   1.000
_cell.length_b   1.000
_cell.length_c   1.000
_cell.angle_alpha   90.00
_cell.angle_beta   90.00
_cell.angle_gamma   90.00
#
_symmetry.space_group_name_H-M   'P 1'
#
loop_
_entity.id
_entity.type
_entity.pdbx_description
1 polymer ?
#
loop_
_entity_poly.entity_id
_entity_poly.type
_entity_poly.pdbx_seq_one_letter_code
_entity_poly.pdbx_strand_id
1 'polypeptide(L)'
;MILSLKPEVSIILPFRNAGETIRECMNSILAQSYPDWELIAIDDHSTDTSAEIIRGYSHEDSRIKCLNTPGVGIAEALNFGVEKANSGIIARMDSDDLMRSTRLEEQLKYLTQKPAVDLVSSEVLQISDMAEGKSIGYGLYVDWTNHLHSHREISDNRFVDSPFAHPSVVFRKTSFTRYGPYRKGEFPEDYEMWLRWLHRGAKMEKINKVLLEWRDSPNRLSRIAREYSKQAFQSVKAKYFSRWLNQHLKEDLSLSAWGTGKIARKQARLLSHFGIMPNRFYEVDPKKIGGFVDNAPIKSIREMGSPDSEFVVGLTGSRGAREKIVTFLENRGFARGVNYMLLA
;
A
#
# COMPACT_ATOMS: atom_id res chain seq x y z
N MET A 1 -27.60 -22.40 26.76
CA MET A 1 -27.32 -20.96 26.55
C MET A 1 -26.04 -20.90 25.72
N ILE A 2 -26.15 -20.93 24.39
CA ILE A 2 -24.98 -20.93 23.50
C ILE A 2 -24.49 -19.48 23.47
N LEU A 3 -23.44 -19.18 24.26
CA LEU A 3 -22.65 -17.98 24.02
C LEU A 3 -22.09 -18.13 22.60
N SER A 4 -22.71 -17.47 21.63
CA SER A 4 -22.06 -17.20 20.35
C SER A 4 -20.91 -16.25 20.67
N LEU A 5 -19.76 -16.85 21.04
CA LEU A 5 -18.51 -16.14 21.18
C LEU A 5 -18.21 -15.58 19.79
N LYS A 6 -18.14 -14.25 19.68
CA LYS A 6 -17.73 -13.60 18.43
C LYS A 6 -16.33 -14.09 18.08
N PRO A 7 -16.05 -14.41 16.80
CA PRO A 7 -14.72 -14.82 16.40
C PRO A 7 -13.73 -13.70 16.70
N GLU A 8 -12.52 -14.06 17.12
CA GLU A 8 -11.47 -13.08 17.37
C GLU A 8 -10.94 -12.38 16.11
N VAL A 9 -11.08 -13.00 14.94
CA VAL A 9 -10.74 -12.39 13.65
C VAL A 9 -11.72 -12.76 12.55
N SER A 10 -12.11 -11.78 11.74
CA SER A 10 -12.86 -12.02 10.50
C SER A 10 -11.91 -11.89 9.31
N ILE A 11 -11.75 -12.96 8.55
CA ILE A 11 -11.01 -12.98 7.29
C ILE A 11 -11.95 -12.49 6.19
N ILE A 12 -11.53 -11.49 5.43
CA ILE A 12 -12.29 -10.96 4.29
C ILE A 12 -11.58 -11.36 3.01
N LEU A 13 -12.29 -12.13 2.19
CA LEU A 13 -11.79 -12.71 0.95
C LEU A 13 -12.70 -12.28 -0.22
N PRO A 14 -12.46 -11.14 -0.88
CA PRO A 14 -13.11 -10.87 -2.15
C PRO A 14 -12.58 -11.86 -3.20
N PHE A 15 -13.45 -12.36 -4.06
CA PHE A 15 -13.05 -13.22 -5.16
C PHE A 15 -13.87 -12.95 -6.41
N ARG A 16 -13.25 -13.14 -7.56
CA ARG A 16 -13.89 -13.11 -8.87
C ARG A 16 -13.15 -14.02 -9.82
N ASN A 17 -13.84 -15.02 -10.36
CA ASN A 17 -13.28 -15.93 -11.36
C ASN A 17 -11.95 -16.57 -10.94
N ALA A 18 -11.89 -17.08 -9.69
CA ALA A 18 -10.67 -17.61 -9.08
C ALA A 18 -10.62 -19.14 -9.08
N GLY A 19 -11.34 -19.84 -9.97
CA GLY A 19 -11.52 -21.29 -9.94
C GLY A 19 -10.21 -22.09 -9.93
N GLU A 20 -9.15 -21.56 -10.54
CA GLU A 20 -7.82 -22.19 -10.61
C GLU A 20 -7.05 -22.14 -9.28
N THR A 21 -7.25 -21.10 -8.48
CA THR A 21 -6.42 -20.81 -7.28
C THR A 21 -7.19 -20.91 -5.97
N ILE A 22 -8.52 -20.77 -6.00
CA ILE A 22 -9.33 -20.62 -4.80
C ILE A 22 -9.24 -21.83 -3.87
N ARG A 23 -9.09 -23.05 -4.41
CA ARG A 23 -8.96 -24.26 -3.59
C ARG A 23 -7.68 -24.24 -2.75
N GLU A 24 -6.58 -23.80 -3.34
CA GLU A 24 -5.29 -23.66 -2.65
C GLU A 24 -5.37 -22.57 -1.57
N CYS A 25 -5.96 -21.41 -1.91
CA CYS A 25 -6.23 -20.32 -0.98
C CYS A 25 -7.06 -20.80 0.23
N MET A 26 -8.19 -21.47 -0.01
CA MET A 26 -9.07 -22.01 1.04
C MET A 26 -8.36 -23.02 1.94
N ASN A 27 -7.57 -23.93 1.37
CA ASN A 27 -6.78 -24.88 2.16
C ASN A 27 -5.76 -24.15 3.06
N SER A 28 -5.15 -23.05 2.61
CA SER A 28 -4.22 -22.25 3.43
C SER A 28 -4.91 -21.53 4.61
N ILE A 29 -6.18 -21.14 4.43
CA ILE A 29 -7.02 -20.55 5.49
C ILE A 29 -7.40 -21.62 6.51
N LEU A 30 -7.82 -22.81 6.06
CA LEU A 30 -8.15 -23.93 6.94
C LEU A 30 -6.96 -24.43 7.75
N ALA A 31 -5.74 -24.31 7.19
CA ALA A 31 -4.49 -24.69 7.84
C ALA A 31 -3.97 -23.65 8.86
N GLN A 32 -4.72 -22.58 9.16
CA GLN A 32 -4.33 -21.64 10.20
C GLN A 32 -4.30 -22.32 11.58
N SER A 33 -3.18 -22.17 12.28
CA SER A 33 -2.94 -22.65 13.64
C SER A 33 -3.81 -21.95 14.68
N TYR A 34 -4.25 -20.72 14.39
CA TYR A 34 -5.22 -20.01 15.20
C TYR A 34 -6.63 -20.53 14.91
N PRO A 35 -7.38 -21.06 15.89
CA PRO A 35 -8.66 -21.72 15.60
C PRO A 35 -9.85 -20.77 15.51
N ASP A 36 -9.79 -19.63 16.20
CA ASP A 36 -10.94 -18.73 16.39
C ASP A 36 -11.00 -17.62 15.32
N TRP A 37 -11.54 -17.99 14.17
CA TRP A 37 -11.77 -17.10 13.05
C TRP A 37 -13.10 -17.40 12.37
N GLU A 38 -13.61 -16.41 11.64
CA GLU A 38 -14.61 -16.63 10.58
C GLU A 38 -14.06 -16.16 9.24
N LEU A 39 -14.55 -16.76 8.15
CA LEU A 39 -14.27 -16.33 6.79
C LEU A 39 -15.53 -15.75 6.17
N ILE A 40 -15.41 -14.51 5.71
CA ILE A 40 -16.42 -13.82 4.91
C ILE A 40 -15.88 -13.75 3.48
N ALA A 41 -16.22 -14.74 2.67
CA ALA A 41 -15.88 -14.79 1.25
C ALA A 41 -16.94 -14.05 0.44
N ILE A 42 -16.52 -13.05 -0.33
CA ILE A 42 -17.40 -12.16 -1.08
C ILE A 42 -17.21 -12.36 -2.59
N ASP A 43 -18.22 -12.94 -3.23
CA ASP A 43 -18.26 -13.15 -4.68
C ASP A 43 -18.57 -11.82 -5.40
N ASP A 44 -17.65 -11.34 -6.23
CA ASP A 44 -17.86 -10.22 -7.16
C ASP A 44 -18.38 -10.70 -8.52
N HIS A 45 -19.49 -11.43 -8.48
CA HIS A 45 -20.25 -11.94 -9.63
C HIS A 45 -19.42 -12.85 -10.54
N SER A 46 -18.81 -13.88 -9.94
CA SER A 46 -18.06 -14.91 -10.67
C SER A 46 -18.96 -15.67 -11.65
N THR A 47 -18.38 -16.02 -12.78
CA THR A 47 -19.01 -16.80 -13.85
C THR A 47 -18.37 -18.19 -14.03
N ASP A 48 -17.32 -18.47 -13.27
CA ASP A 48 -16.66 -19.78 -13.23
C ASP A 48 -17.12 -20.61 -12.02
N THR A 49 -16.38 -21.66 -11.69
CA THR A 49 -16.69 -22.59 -10.59
C THR A 49 -16.28 -22.06 -9.19
N SER A 50 -15.67 -20.88 -9.08
CA SER A 50 -15.12 -20.39 -7.80
C SER A 50 -16.17 -20.26 -6.70
N ALA A 51 -17.35 -19.74 -7.02
CA ALA A 51 -18.45 -19.61 -6.06
C ALA A 51 -18.97 -20.97 -5.57
N GLU A 52 -19.05 -21.97 -6.45
CA GLU A 52 -19.46 -23.33 -6.10
C GLU A 52 -18.44 -24.00 -5.18
N ILE A 53 -17.14 -23.82 -5.44
CA ILE A 53 -16.07 -24.35 -4.60
C ILE A 53 -16.19 -23.80 -3.18
N ILE A 54 -16.34 -22.48 -3.00
CA ILE A 54 -16.44 -21.87 -1.67
C ILE A 54 -17.74 -22.29 -0.96
N ARG A 55 -18.86 -22.41 -1.68
CA ARG A 55 -20.11 -22.94 -1.09
C ARG A 55 -19.92 -24.36 -0.57
N GLY A 56 -19.17 -25.21 -1.27
CA GLY A 56 -18.78 -26.53 -0.77
C GLY A 56 -18.10 -26.46 0.60
N TYR A 57 -17.07 -25.61 0.74
CA TYR A 57 -16.42 -25.38 2.04
C TYR A 57 -17.36 -24.81 3.11
N SER A 58 -18.28 -23.91 2.73
CA SER A 58 -19.28 -23.34 3.65
C SER A 58 -20.30 -24.37 4.16
N HIS A 59 -20.58 -25.43 3.39
CA HIS A 59 -21.40 -26.55 3.85
C HIS A 59 -20.68 -27.44 4.87
N GLU A 60 -19.36 -27.55 4.79
CA GLU A 60 -18.54 -28.41 5.67
C GLU A 60 -18.06 -27.69 6.92
N ASP A 61 -17.81 -26.37 6.85
CA ASP A 61 -17.30 -25.56 7.96
C ASP A 61 -18.16 -24.31 8.18
N SER A 62 -18.87 -24.29 9.31
CA SER A 62 -19.76 -23.19 9.73
C SER A 62 -19.06 -21.84 9.95
N ARG A 63 -17.72 -21.82 10.05
CA ARG A 63 -16.94 -20.56 10.12
C ARG A 63 -16.90 -19.83 8.78
N ILE A 64 -17.25 -20.51 7.67
CA ILE A 64 -17.12 -19.97 6.32
C ILE A 64 -18.49 -19.53 5.81
N LYS A 65 -18.56 -18.28 5.33
CA LYS A 65 -19.75 -17.70 4.70
C LYS A 65 -19.39 -17.26 3.28
N CYS A 66 -20.15 -17.74 2.30
CA CYS A 66 -20.08 -17.29 0.91
C CYS A 66 -21.23 -16.33 0.63
N LEU A 67 -20.93 -15.07 0.32
CA LEU A 67 -21.92 -14.02 0.09
C LEU A 67 -21.69 -13.37 -1.28
N ASN A 68 -22.75 -12.93 -1.93
CA ASN A 68 -22.63 -12.11 -3.14
C ASN A 68 -22.51 -10.64 -2.75
N THR A 69 -21.60 -9.91 -3.40
CA THR A 69 -21.53 -8.45 -3.21
C THR A 69 -22.77 -7.76 -3.80
N PRO A 70 -23.33 -6.73 -3.13
CA PRO A 70 -24.39 -5.91 -3.71
C PRO A 70 -23.87 -4.92 -4.78
N GLY A 71 -22.57 -4.67 -4.82
CA GLY A 71 -21.92 -3.73 -5.74
C GLY A 71 -21.17 -4.41 -6.88
N VAL A 72 -20.21 -3.70 -7.49
CA VAL A 72 -19.27 -4.28 -8.47
C VAL A 72 -17.86 -3.78 -8.21
N GLY A 73 -16.93 -4.72 -8.15
CA GLY A 73 -15.50 -4.49 -8.00
C GLY A 73 -15.00 -4.69 -6.57
N ILE A 74 -13.68 -4.85 -6.45
CA ILE A 74 -12.98 -5.19 -5.22
C ILE A 74 -13.26 -4.25 -4.04
N ALA A 75 -13.36 -2.94 -4.28
CA ALA A 75 -13.64 -1.96 -3.21
C ALA A 75 -15.02 -2.19 -2.58
N GLU A 76 -16.06 -2.44 -3.39
CA GLU A 76 -17.41 -2.71 -2.90
C GLU A 76 -17.48 -4.06 -2.18
N ALA A 77 -16.84 -5.09 -2.74
CA ALA A 77 -16.74 -6.41 -2.12
C ALA A 77 -16.05 -6.36 -0.74
N LEU A 78 -14.93 -5.63 -0.64
CA LEU A 78 -14.21 -5.44 0.62
C LEU A 78 -15.03 -4.65 1.65
N ASN A 79 -15.67 -3.56 1.23
CA ASN A 79 -16.53 -2.76 2.11
C ASN A 79 -17.67 -3.60 2.68
N PHE A 80 -18.34 -4.36 1.82
CA PHE A 80 -19.42 -5.27 2.21
C PHE A 80 -18.92 -6.37 3.15
N GLY A 81 -17.76 -6.97 2.86
CA GLY A 81 -17.16 -7.97 3.74
C GLY A 81 -16.87 -7.44 5.14
N VAL A 82 -16.27 -6.25 5.25
CA VAL A 82 -16.00 -5.60 6.55
C VAL A 82 -17.29 -5.27 7.30
N GLU A 83 -18.34 -4.86 6.59
CA GLU A 83 -19.67 -4.65 7.19
C GLU A 83 -20.18 -5.93 7.86
N LYS A 84 -20.11 -7.07 7.16
CA LYS A 84 -20.61 -8.39 7.61
C LYS A 84 -19.72 -9.10 8.63
N ALA A 85 -18.48 -8.64 8.83
CA ALA A 85 -17.57 -9.16 9.84
C ALA A 85 -18.14 -9.01 11.27
N ASN A 86 -18.06 -10.07 12.07
CA ASN A 86 -18.49 -10.08 13.47
C ASN A 86 -17.35 -9.73 14.44
N SER A 87 -16.09 -9.85 14.00
CA SER A 87 -14.92 -9.49 14.80
C SER A 87 -14.61 -8.00 14.79
N GLY A 88 -13.95 -7.52 15.86
CA GLY A 88 -13.28 -6.22 15.91
C GLY A 88 -11.94 -6.18 15.16
N ILE A 89 -11.40 -7.32 14.72
CA ILE A 89 -10.17 -7.43 13.92
C ILE A 89 -10.50 -8.02 12.55
N ILE A 90 -9.96 -7.40 11.51
CA ILE A 90 -10.15 -7.79 10.12
C ILE A 90 -8.81 -8.25 9.55
N ALA A 91 -8.76 -9.47 9.03
CA ALA A 91 -7.65 -9.96 8.22
C ALA A 91 -8.06 -9.92 6.74
N ARG A 92 -7.25 -9.31 5.88
CA ARG A 92 -7.50 -9.28 4.43
C ARG A 92 -6.86 -10.51 3.77
N MET A 93 -7.52 -11.09 2.77
CA MET A 93 -6.96 -12.15 1.92
C MET A 93 -7.32 -11.95 0.45
N ASP A 94 -6.50 -12.45 -0.48
CA ASP A 94 -6.79 -12.52 -1.93
C ASP A 94 -7.03 -13.98 -2.33
N SER A 95 -7.93 -14.20 -3.31
CA SER A 95 -8.34 -15.53 -3.76
C SER A 95 -7.28 -16.33 -4.52
N ASP A 96 -6.14 -15.71 -4.83
CA ASP A 96 -5.02 -16.30 -5.55
C ASP A 96 -3.73 -16.39 -4.71
N ASP A 97 -3.78 -15.99 -3.45
CA ASP A 97 -2.65 -16.01 -2.51
C ASP A 97 -2.76 -17.12 -1.45
N LEU A 98 -1.67 -17.32 -0.69
CA LEU A 98 -1.60 -18.32 0.37
C LEU A 98 -1.20 -17.71 1.71
N MET A 99 -1.97 -18.01 2.76
CA MET A 99 -1.60 -17.67 4.14
C MET A 99 -0.68 -18.74 4.72
N ARG A 100 0.43 -18.34 5.34
CA ARG A 100 1.22 -19.28 6.15
C ARG A 100 0.48 -19.61 7.43
N SER A 101 0.65 -20.83 7.94
CA SER A 101 -0.18 -21.39 9.03
C SER A 101 -0.18 -20.58 10.33
N THR A 102 0.86 -19.79 10.59
CA THR A 102 0.97 -18.95 11.81
C THR A 102 0.54 -17.50 11.61
N ARG A 103 0.04 -17.12 10.42
CA ARG A 103 -0.24 -15.71 10.08
C ARG A 103 -1.19 -15.06 11.07
N LEU A 104 -2.35 -15.68 11.32
CA LEU A 104 -3.36 -15.11 12.22
C LEU A 104 -2.83 -14.95 13.65
N GLU A 105 -2.20 -16.00 14.20
CA GLU A 105 -1.64 -15.98 15.57
C GLU A 105 -0.63 -14.84 15.76
N GLU A 106 0.32 -14.72 14.83
CA GLU A 106 1.40 -13.73 14.92
C GLU A 106 0.88 -12.29 14.81
N GLN A 107 -0.05 -12.03 13.88
CA GLN A 107 -0.60 -10.69 13.67
C GLN A 107 -1.57 -10.28 14.78
N LEU A 108 -2.38 -11.21 15.30
CA LEU A 108 -3.27 -10.96 16.44
C LEU A 108 -2.48 -10.68 17.70
N LYS A 109 -1.47 -11.51 18.00
CA LYS A 109 -0.54 -11.28 19.13
C LYS A 109 0.10 -9.90 19.04
N TYR A 110 0.53 -9.48 17.86
CA TYR A 110 1.14 -8.16 17.64
C TYR A 110 0.17 -7.01 17.95
N LEU A 111 -1.05 -7.07 17.44
CA LEU A 111 -2.08 -6.05 17.70
C LEU A 111 -2.51 -6.03 19.17
N THR A 112 -2.56 -7.18 19.84
CA THR A 112 -2.86 -7.25 21.27
C THR A 112 -1.77 -6.59 22.11
N GLN A 113 -0.50 -6.82 21.78
CA GLN A 113 0.65 -6.21 22.46
C GLN A 113 0.81 -4.71 22.16
N LYS A 114 0.26 -4.23 21.04
CA LYS A 114 0.34 -2.83 20.61
C LYS A 114 -1.04 -2.23 20.34
N PRO A 115 -1.80 -1.86 21.39
CA PRO A 115 -3.14 -1.28 21.25
C PRO A 115 -3.19 -0.02 20.38
N ALA A 116 -2.10 0.77 20.35
CA ALA A 116 -2.00 1.99 19.54
C ALA A 116 -1.82 1.74 18.03
N VAL A 117 -1.48 0.52 17.61
CA VAL A 117 -1.35 0.17 16.18
C VAL A 117 -2.74 -0.09 15.60
N ASP A 118 -3.06 0.60 14.51
CA ASP A 118 -4.33 0.53 13.80
C ASP A 118 -4.34 -0.58 12.73
N LEU A 119 -3.17 -0.85 12.13
CA LEU A 119 -2.94 -1.85 11.08
C LEU A 119 -1.56 -2.48 11.23
N VAL A 120 -1.47 -3.79 11.10
CA VAL A 120 -0.22 -4.52 10.96
C VAL A 120 -0.22 -5.34 9.67
N SER A 121 0.89 -5.34 8.93
CA SER A 121 1.13 -6.28 7.83
C SER A 121 2.24 -7.27 8.18
N SER A 122 2.49 -8.24 7.31
CA SER A 122 3.69 -9.08 7.37
C SER A 122 4.60 -8.79 6.18
N GLU A 123 5.79 -9.36 6.20
CA GLU A 123 6.54 -9.60 4.97
C GLU A 123 5.82 -10.65 4.12
N VAL A 124 6.13 -10.65 2.83
CA VAL A 124 5.56 -11.57 1.86
C VAL A 124 6.65 -12.27 1.05
N LEU A 125 6.40 -13.51 0.67
CA LEU A 125 7.21 -14.26 -0.28
C LEU A 125 6.54 -14.19 -1.64
N GLN A 126 7.25 -13.73 -2.66
CA GLN A 126 6.75 -13.77 -4.02
C GLN A 126 6.69 -15.21 -4.53
N ILE A 127 5.52 -15.60 -5.04
CA ILE A 127 5.36 -16.78 -5.91
C ILE A 127 4.88 -16.28 -7.28
N SER A 128 5.23 -16.95 -8.37
CA SER A 128 5.03 -16.39 -9.72
C SER A 128 4.62 -17.44 -10.73
N ASP A 129 3.56 -17.13 -11.47
CA ASP A 129 3.10 -17.88 -12.65
C ASP A 129 3.56 -17.19 -13.96
N MET A 130 4.40 -16.15 -13.84
CA MET A 130 4.94 -15.40 -14.97
C MET A 130 6.10 -16.15 -15.64
N ALA A 131 6.24 -15.94 -16.96
CA ALA A 131 7.45 -16.33 -17.67
C ALA A 131 8.70 -15.70 -17.06
N GLU A 132 9.83 -16.41 -17.17
CA GLU A 132 11.12 -15.99 -16.63
C GLU A 132 11.47 -14.54 -17.03
N GLY A 133 11.99 -13.77 -16.07
CA GLY A 133 12.34 -12.37 -16.26
C GLY A 133 11.17 -11.37 -16.23
N LYS A 134 9.92 -11.78 -16.47
CA LYS A 134 8.75 -10.86 -16.45
C LYS A 134 8.30 -10.44 -15.05
N SER A 135 8.83 -11.10 -14.02
CA SER A 135 8.47 -10.90 -12.62
C SER A 135 9.54 -10.12 -11.83
N ILE A 136 10.68 -9.76 -12.46
CA ILE A 136 11.81 -9.08 -11.79
C ILE A 136 11.34 -7.79 -11.10
N GLY A 137 10.64 -6.91 -11.83
CA GLY A 137 10.18 -5.63 -11.27
C GLY A 137 9.24 -5.80 -10.06
N TYR A 138 8.49 -6.90 -10.02
CA TYR A 138 7.63 -7.21 -8.88
C TYR A 138 8.43 -7.72 -7.68
N GLY A 139 9.44 -8.56 -7.91
CA GLY A 139 10.37 -8.97 -6.86
C GLY A 139 11.12 -7.80 -6.24
N LEU A 140 11.55 -6.83 -7.04
CA LEU A 140 12.18 -5.60 -6.50
C LEU A 140 11.25 -4.79 -5.60
N TYR A 141 9.95 -4.81 -5.92
CA TYR A 141 8.93 -4.17 -5.09
C TYR A 141 8.67 -4.95 -3.81
N VAL A 142 8.59 -6.29 -3.88
CA VAL A 142 8.49 -7.18 -2.71
C VAL A 142 9.67 -6.98 -1.76
N ASP A 143 10.90 -6.97 -2.29
CA ASP A 143 12.09 -6.67 -1.51
C ASP A 143 11.94 -5.31 -0.82
N TRP A 144 11.62 -4.26 -1.57
CA TRP A 144 11.50 -2.92 -1.02
C TRP A 144 10.45 -2.81 0.09
N THR A 145 9.26 -3.39 -0.10
CA THR A 145 8.22 -3.33 0.94
C THR A 145 8.60 -4.16 2.17
N ASN A 146 9.26 -5.31 2.00
CA ASN A 146 9.70 -6.14 3.13
C ASN A 146 10.73 -5.44 4.03
N HIS A 147 11.46 -4.42 3.53
CA HIS A 147 12.38 -3.62 4.35
C HIS A 147 11.72 -2.51 5.19
N LEU A 148 10.38 -2.33 5.12
CA LEU A 148 9.67 -1.28 5.86
C LEU A 148 8.86 -1.89 7.02
N HIS A 149 9.35 -1.78 8.26
CA HIS A 149 8.73 -2.41 9.43
C HIS A 149 8.03 -1.42 10.36
N SER A 150 8.72 -0.36 10.75
CA SER A 150 8.20 0.61 11.71
C SER A 150 7.21 1.59 11.06
N HIS A 151 6.35 2.17 11.90
CA HIS A 151 5.45 3.24 11.46
C HIS A 151 6.18 4.42 10.81
N ARG A 152 7.37 4.77 11.32
CA ARG A 152 8.18 5.85 10.75
C ARG A 152 8.66 5.50 9.34
N GLU A 153 9.22 4.31 9.15
CA GLU A 153 9.68 3.85 7.83
C GLU A 153 8.53 3.82 6.83
N ILE A 154 7.38 3.27 7.22
CA ILE A 154 6.18 3.22 6.39
C ILE A 154 5.68 4.64 6.06
N SER A 155 5.58 5.51 7.07
CA SER A 155 5.13 6.90 6.93
C SER A 155 6.02 7.69 5.97
N ASP A 156 7.34 7.60 6.16
CA ASP A 156 8.32 8.39 5.43
C ASP A 156 8.51 7.88 3.99
N ASN A 157 8.15 6.62 3.73
CA ASN A 157 8.22 6.01 2.41
C ASN A 157 6.85 5.89 1.71
N ARG A 158 5.76 6.39 2.31
CA ARG A 158 4.39 6.26 1.77
C ARG A 158 4.22 6.83 0.35
N PHE A 159 5.08 7.77 -0.05
CA PHE A 159 5.04 8.45 -1.34
C PHE A 159 6.06 7.90 -2.36
N VAL A 160 6.89 6.95 -1.95
CA VAL A 160 7.74 6.21 -2.87
C VAL A 160 6.86 5.24 -3.68
N ASP A 161 6.22 4.30 -2.99
CA ASP A 161 5.28 3.31 -3.53
C ASP A 161 4.33 2.83 -2.41
N SER A 162 3.44 1.88 -2.70
CA SER A 162 2.55 1.28 -1.69
C SER A 162 3.35 0.48 -0.64
N PRO A 163 3.35 0.85 0.65
CA PRO A 163 4.22 0.23 1.65
C PRO A 163 3.74 -1.14 2.14
N PHE A 164 2.66 -1.68 1.54
CA PHE A 164 2.05 -2.94 1.93
C PHE A 164 1.68 -3.78 0.72
N ALA A 165 1.91 -5.09 0.83
CA ALA A 165 1.13 -6.05 0.07
C ALA A 165 -0.27 -6.08 0.67
N HIS A 166 -1.29 -5.68 -0.09
CA HIS A 166 -2.69 -5.67 0.39
C HIS A 166 -3.10 -6.96 1.11
N PRO A 167 -2.81 -8.19 0.62
CA PRO A 167 -3.26 -9.44 1.25
C PRO A 167 -2.60 -9.73 2.58
N SER A 168 -1.53 -9.02 2.93
CA SER A 168 -0.82 -9.26 4.17
C SER A 168 -1.39 -8.49 5.37
N VAL A 169 -2.33 -7.56 5.16
CA VAL A 169 -2.77 -6.64 6.23
C VAL A 169 -3.80 -7.26 7.16
N VAL A 170 -3.69 -6.90 8.45
CA VAL A 170 -4.66 -7.13 9.50
C VAL A 170 -4.88 -5.80 10.23
N PHE A 171 -6.13 -5.37 10.40
CA PHE A 171 -6.44 -4.06 10.98
C PHE A 171 -7.64 -4.09 11.91
N ARG A 172 -7.75 -3.08 12.76
CA ARG A 172 -8.91 -2.92 13.65
C ARG A 172 -10.11 -2.45 12.86
N LYS A 173 -11.26 -3.09 13.03
CA LYS A 173 -12.53 -2.67 12.41
C LYS A 173 -12.88 -1.21 12.76
N THR A 174 -12.51 -0.74 13.96
CA THR A 174 -12.68 0.66 14.37
C THR A 174 -11.85 1.64 13.52
N SER A 175 -10.68 1.24 13.03
CA SER A 175 -9.85 2.05 12.12
C SER A 175 -10.56 2.30 10.79
N PHE A 176 -11.32 1.30 10.32
CA PHE A 176 -12.13 1.40 9.12
C PHE A 176 -13.21 2.49 9.24
N THR A 177 -13.89 2.55 10.39
CA THR A 177 -14.85 3.62 10.70
C THR A 177 -14.17 4.97 10.93
N ARG A 178 -13.04 4.98 11.66
CA ARG A 178 -12.33 6.21 12.07
C ARG A 178 -11.68 6.92 10.88
N TYR A 179 -11.01 6.19 10.02
CA TYR A 179 -10.23 6.77 8.92
C TYR A 179 -10.94 6.64 7.56
N GLY A 180 -11.97 5.80 7.47
CA GLY A 180 -12.91 5.66 6.36
C GLY A 180 -12.66 4.40 5.50
N PRO A 181 -13.71 3.88 4.85
CA PRO A 181 -13.70 2.62 4.08
C PRO A 181 -12.87 2.71 2.78
N TYR A 182 -12.79 1.62 2.01
CA TYR A 182 -12.25 1.65 0.65
C TYR A 182 -13.10 2.59 -0.22
N ARG A 183 -12.44 3.27 -1.16
CA ARG A 183 -13.09 4.21 -2.09
C ARG A 183 -12.89 3.75 -3.53
N LYS A 184 -13.90 3.98 -4.35
CA LYS A 184 -13.82 3.84 -5.81
C LYS A 184 -13.35 5.15 -6.44
N GLY A 185 -12.48 5.05 -7.45
CA GLY A 185 -12.00 6.18 -8.22
C GLY A 185 -10.89 5.78 -9.18
N GLU A 186 -10.28 6.76 -9.85
CA GLU A 186 -9.15 6.53 -10.76
C GLU A 186 -7.82 6.41 -10.00
N PHE A 187 -7.77 5.50 -9.02
CA PHE A 187 -6.60 5.23 -8.17
C PHE A 187 -6.66 3.80 -7.62
N PRO A 188 -5.52 3.21 -7.22
CA PRO A 188 -5.51 1.95 -6.50
C PRO A 188 -6.22 2.12 -5.16
N GLU A 189 -7.26 1.34 -4.91
CA GLU A 189 -8.17 1.53 -3.78
C GLU A 189 -7.48 1.31 -2.42
N ASP A 190 -6.55 0.36 -2.36
CA ASP A 190 -5.76 0.04 -1.18
C ASP A 190 -4.76 1.16 -0.88
N TYR A 191 -4.02 1.60 -1.91
CA TYR A 191 -3.00 2.62 -1.75
C TYR A 191 -3.60 4.00 -1.40
N GLU A 192 -4.73 4.36 -2.00
CA GLU A 192 -5.48 5.55 -1.58
C GLU A 192 -5.86 5.48 -0.11
N MET A 193 -6.32 4.32 0.35
CA MET A 193 -6.72 4.12 1.73
C MET A 193 -5.51 4.25 2.68
N TRP A 194 -4.35 3.69 2.34
CA TRP A 194 -3.13 3.83 3.14
C TRP A 194 -2.68 5.28 3.25
N LEU A 195 -2.64 6.00 2.12
CA LEU A 195 -2.29 7.43 2.11
C LEU A 195 -3.26 8.26 2.95
N ARG A 196 -4.56 7.98 2.84
CA ARG A 196 -5.61 8.67 3.60
C ARG A 196 -5.55 8.37 5.09
N TRP A 197 -5.39 7.11 5.47
CA TRP A 197 -5.31 6.70 6.87
C TRP A 197 -4.06 7.28 7.53
N LEU A 198 -2.89 7.21 6.88
CA LEU A 198 -1.66 7.85 7.37
C LEU A 198 -1.81 9.37 7.52
N HIS A 199 -2.44 10.04 6.54
CA HIS A 199 -2.74 11.47 6.63
C HIS A 199 -3.67 11.82 7.79
N ARG A 200 -4.55 10.90 8.20
CA ARG A 200 -5.44 11.04 9.36
C ARG A 200 -4.83 10.54 10.67
N GLY A 201 -3.54 10.19 10.68
CA GLY A 201 -2.79 9.83 11.88
C GLY A 201 -2.81 8.34 12.23
N ALA A 202 -3.25 7.46 11.34
CA ALA A 202 -3.24 6.02 11.59
C ALA A 202 -1.82 5.49 11.83
N LYS A 203 -1.67 4.63 12.83
CA LYS A 203 -0.42 3.93 13.15
C LYS A 203 -0.40 2.58 12.46
N MET A 204 0.57 2.39 11.58
CA MET A 204 0.69 1.20 10.76
C MET A 204 2.09 0.63 10.88
N GLU A 205 2.21 -0.69 11.05
CA GLU A 205 3.49 -1.38 11.21
C GLU A 205 3.51 -2.67 10.37
N LYS A 206 4.68 -3.31 10.27
CA LYS A 206 4.86 -4.60 9.61
C LYS A 206 5.74 -5.51 10.45
N ILE A 207 5.32 -6.76 10.58
CA ILE A 207 6.07 -7.82 11.28
C ILE A 207 7.19 -8.30 10.35
N ASN A 208 8.42 -8.36 10.87
CA ASN A 208 9.58 -8.96 10.20
C ASN A 208 9.49 -10.50 10.23
N LYS A 209 8.46 -11.02 9.55
CA LYS A 209 8.19 -12.44 9.30
C LYS A 209 7.42 -12.56 8.01
N VAL A 210 7.84 -13.49 7.14
CA VAL A 210 7.06 -13.89 5.97
C VAL A 210 5.86 -14.71 6.44
N LEU A 211 4.65 -14.15 6.30
CA LEU A 211 3.40 -14.80 6.70
C LEU A 211 2.38 -14.96 5.56
N LEU A 212 2.74 -14.54 4.35
CA LEU A 212 1.92 -14.67 3.15
C LEU A 212 2.81 -14.99 1.94
N GLU A 213 2.33 -15.87 1.08
CA GLU A 213 2.89 -16.09 -0.25
C GLU A 213 2.02 -15.34 -1.26
N TRP A 214 2.63 -14.37 -1.94
CA TRP A 214 1.96 -13.39 -2.78
C TRP A 214 2.18 -13.70 -4.25
N ARG A 215 1.10 -14.08 -4.94
CA ARG A 215 1.13 -14.55 -6.31
C ARG A 215 1.23 -13.40 -7.30
N ASP A 216 2.22 -13.50 -8.17
CA ASP A 216 2.36 -12.65 -9.35
C ASP A 216 1.86 -13.41 -10.57
N SER A 217 0.62 -13.13 -10.97
CA SER A 217 -0.01 -13.67 -12.18
C SER A 217 -0.13 -12.59 -13.26
N PRO A 218 -0.23 -12.95 -14.54
CA PRO A 218 -0.39 -11.97 -15.63
C PRO A 218 -1.73 -11.22 -15.56
N ASN A 219 -2.74 -11.80 -14.92
CA ASN A 219 -4.13 -11.32 -14.91
C ASN A 219 -4.50 -10.54 -13.65
N ARG A 220 -3.59 -10.40 -12.67
CA ARG A 220 -3.87 -9.62 -11.45
C ARG A 220 -4.20 -8.16 -11.76
N LEU A 221 -5.09 -7.59 -10.96
CA LEU A 221 -5.60 -6.23 -11.15
C LEU A 221 -4.50 -5.19 -11.28
N SER A 222 -3.44 -5.29 -10.47
CA SER A 222 -2.34 -4.31 -10.50
C SER A 222 -1.53 -4.27 -11.80
N ARG A 223 -1.70 -5.26 -12.69
CA ARG A 223 -1.08 -5.31 -14.02
C ARG A 223 -2.01 -4.82 -15.12
N ILE A 224 -3.29 -5.12 -15.02
CA ILE A 224 -4.24 -4.93 -16.14
C ILE A 224 -5.23 -3.78 -15.92
N ALA A 225 -5.54 -3.44 -14.67
CA ALA A 225 -6.57 -2.46 -14.35
C ALA A 225 -6.03 -1.03 -14.51
N ARG A 226 -6.88 -0.13 -15.04
CA ARG A 226 -6.52 1.27 -15.29
C ARG A 226 -6.26 2.02 -13.99
N GLU A 227 -6.97 1.66 -12.94
CA GLU A 227 -6.89 2.16 -11.58
C GLU A 227 -5.49 1.96 -10.98
N TYR A 228 -4.77 0.95 -11.45
CA TYR A 228 -3.40 0.61 -11.06
C TYR A 228 -2.34 1.11 -12.04
N SER A 229 -2.71 1.94 -13.00
CA SER A 229 -1.74 2.51 -13.94
C SER A 229 -0.75 3.44 -13.23
N LYS A 230 0.46 3.59 -13.80
CA LYS A 230 1.46 4.54 -13.30
C LYS A 230 0.90 5.97 -13.14
N GLN A 231 -0.03 6.37 -14.02
CA GLN A 231 -0.69 7.67 -13.91
C GLN A 231 -1.55 7.76 -12.65
N ALA A 232 -2.36 6.73 -12.38
CA ALA A 232 -3.24 6.68 -11.23
C ALA A 232 -2.44 6.76 -9.91
N PHE A 233 -1.35 5.97 -9.80
CA PHE A 233 -0.41 6.05 -8.68
C PHE A 233 0.20 7.45 -8.52
N GLN A 234 0.68 8.07 -9.61
CA GLN A 234 1.28 9.40 -9.56
C GLN A 234 0.29 10.49 -9.15
N SER A 235 -0.95 10.43 -9.66
CA SER A 235 -2.02 11.38 -9.34
C SER A 235 -2.44 11.29 -7.88
N VAL A 236 -2.68 10.07 -7.35
CA VAL A 236 -3.08 9.90 -5.94
C VAL A 236 -1.95 10.29 -4.99
N LYS A 237 -0.69 9.98 -5.34
CA LYS A 237 0.49 10.47 -4.62
C LYS A 237 0.55 11.98 -4.57
N ALA A 238 0.42 12.67 -5.71
CA ALA A 238 0.48 14.14 -5.76
C ALA A 238 -0.59 14.79 -4.87
N LYS A 239 -1.82 14.25 -4.89
CA LYS A 239 -2.94 14.72 -4.04
C LYS A 239 -2.60 14.62 -2.55
N TYR A 240 -2.18 13.44 -2.08
CA TYR A 240 -1.90 13.24 -0.66
C TYR A 240 -0.57 13.85 -0.21
N PHE A 241 0.40 13.96 -1.13
CA PHE A 241 1.64 14.68 -0.87
C PHE A 241 1.38 16.17 -0.67
N SER A 242 0.56 16.81 -1.51
CA SER A 242 0.16 18.21 -1.31
C SER A 242 -0.50 18.43 0.06
N ARG A 243 -1.44 17.56 0.43
CA ARG A 243 -2.08 17.61 1.77
C ARG A 243 -1.11 17.43 2.92
N TRP A 244 -0.19 16.48 2.79
CA TRP A 244 0.84 16.24 3.80
C TRP A 244 1.79 17.44 3.89
N LEU A 245 2.27 17.94 2.75
CA LEU A 245 3.19 19.07 2.69
C LEU A 245 2.57 20.33 3.31
N ASN A 246 1.31 20.64 3.02
CA ASN A 246 0.61 21.79 3.64
C ASN A 246 0.49 21.71 5.17
N GLN A 247 0.60 20.52 5.75
CA GLN A 247 0.59 20.32 7.22
C GLN A 247 1.99 20.32 7.84
N HIS A 248 3.04 20.13 7.05
CA HIS A 248 4.39 19.86 7.55
C HIS A 248 5.45 20.85 7.04
N LEU A 249 5.20 21.53 5.93
CA LEU A 249 6.08 22.57 5.41
C LEU A 249 5.96 23.79 6.31
N LYS A 250 7.07 24.15 6.96
CA LYS A 250 7.17 25.39 7.72
C LYS A 250 7.19 26.58 6.75
N GLU A 251 6.55 27.68 7.13
CA GLU A 251 6.36 28.86 6.28
C GLU A 251 7.68 29.52 5.83
N ASP A 252 8.75 29.33 6.59
CA ASP A 252 10.09 29.86 6.34
C ASP A 252 10.92 29.00 5.38
N LEU A 253 10.51 27.78 5.07
CA LEU A 253 11.23 26.89 4.17
C LEU A 253 10.83 27.11 2.72
N SER A 254 11.81 27.40 1.88
CA SER A 254 11.61 27.38 0.43
C SER A 254 11.41 25.95 -0.09
N LEU A 255 10.50 25.75 -1.05
CA LEU A 255 10.26 24.43 -1.63
C LEU A 255 11.13 24.21 -2.86
N SER A 256 11.87 23.10 -2.88
CA SER A 256 12.72 22.72 -4.00
C SER A 256 12.51 21.28 -4.40
N ALA A 257 12.82 20.96 -5.65
CA ALA A 257 12.73 19.61 -6.18
C ALA A 257 14.10 19.11 -6.65
N TRP A 258 14.41 17.85 -6.42
CA TRP A 258 15.56 17.19 -7.04
C TRP A 258 15.11 16.29 -8.17
N GLY A 259 15.55 16.60 -9.38
CA GLY A 259 15.43 15.77 -10.57
C GLY A 259 14.59 16.43 -11.66
N THR A 260 15.09 16.37 -12.90
CA THR A 260 14.46 17.05 -14.04
C THR A 260 14.16 16.11 -15.22
N GLY A 261 14.25 14.80 -15.00
CA GLY A 261 13.91 13.78 -15.99
C GLY A 261 12.42 13.74 -16.36
N LYS A 262 12.06 12.95 -17.38
CA LYS A 262 10.67 12.85 -17.89
C LYS A 262 9.65 12.52 -16.79
N ILE A 263 9.97 11.56 -15.92
CA ILE A 263 9.11 11.17 -14.78
C ILE A 263 9.00 12.32 -13.77
N ALA A 264 10.13 12.95 -13.42
CA ALA A 264 10.17 14.05 -12.47
C ALA A 264 9.33 15.26 -12.94
N ARG A 265 9.46 15.65 -14.22
CA ARG A 265 8.66 16.75 -14.81
C ARG A 265 7.17 16.42 -14.82
N LYS A 266 6.81 15.16 -15.10
CA LYS A 266 5.42 14.71 -15.05
C LYS A 266 4.86 14.79 -13.62
N GLN A 267 5.64 14.35 -12.63
CA GLN A 267 5.26 14.45 -11.23
C GLN A 267 5.14 15.91 -10.76
N ALA A 268 6.08 16.78 -11.17
CA ALA A 268 6.02 18.21 -10.90
C ALA A 268 4.74 18.85 -11.44
N ARG A 269 4.35 18.54 -12.69
CA ARG A 269 3.08 19.03 -13.25
C ARG A 269 1.87 18.56 -12.45
N LEU A 270 1.85 17.31 -11.97
CA LEU A 270 0.77 16.81 -11.13
C LEU A 270 0.71 17.55 -9.79
N LEU A 271 1.87 17.84 -9.19
CA LEU A 271 1.96 18.67 -7.99
C LEU A 271 1.41 20.08 -8.23
N SER A 272 1.67 20.69 -9.39
CA SER A 272 1.14 22.01 -9.78
C SER A 272 -0.39 22.05 -9.76
N HIS A 273 -1.05 20.97 -10.21
CA HIS A 273 -2.51 20.87 -10.16
C HIS A 273 -3.07 20.88 -8.73
N PHE A 274 -2.25 20.54 -7.74
CA PHE A 274 -2.57 20.60 -6.32
C PHE A 274 -1.90 21.78 -5.60
N GLY A 275 -1.51 22.82 -6.35
CA GLY A 275 -0.96 24.08 -5.81
C GLY A 275 0.48 23.97 -5.32
N ILE A 276 1.19 22.87 -5.59
CA ILE A 276 2.57 22.67 -5.14
C ILE A 276 3.52 22.94 -6.31
N MET A 277 4.29 24.02 -6.20
CA MET A 277 5.24 24.46 -7.23
C MET A 277 6.62 24.67 -6.59
N PRO A 278 7.62 23.82 -6.88
CA PRO A 278 8.99 24.05 -6.43
C PRO A 278 9.52 25.37 -6.99
N ASN A 279 10.14 26.20 -6.13
CA ASN A 279 10.78 27.46 -6.51
C ASN A 279 11.99 27.24 -7.43
N ARG A 280 12.59 26.05 -7.39
CA ARG A 280 13.76 25.64 -8.18
C ARG A 280 13.85 24.11 -8.26
N PHE A 281 14.65 23.66 -9.22
CA PHE A 281 15.00 22.26 -9.40
C PHE A 281 16.51 22.06 -9.27
N TYR A 282 16.92 20.94 -8.70
CA TYR A 282 18.31 20.53 -8.58
C TYR A 282 18.65 19.39 -9.52
N GLU A 283 19.85 19.44 -10.11
CA GLU A 283 20.34 18.47 -11.06
C GLU A 283 21.86 18.24 -10.92
N VAL A 284 22.29 17.01 -11.26
CA VAL A 284 23.71 16.61 -11.27
C VAL A 284 24.32 16.70 -12.66
N ASP A 285 23.50 16.59 -13.71
CA ASP A 285 23.90 16.67 -15.11
C ASP A 285 24.19 18.13 -15.50
N PRO A 286 25.46 18.50 -15.77
CA PRO A 286 25.83 19.88 -16.09
C PRO A 286 25.15 20.40 -17.35
N LYS A 287 24.70 19.53 -18.27
CA LYS A 287 24.00 19.94 -19.50
C LYS A 287 22.61 20.50 -19.24
N LYS A 288 22.02 20.22 -18.07
CA LYS A 288 20.67 20.67 -17.71
C LYS A 288 20.67 21.88 -16.77
N ILE A 289 21.79 22.14 -16.10
CA ILE A 289 21.96 23.27 -15.18
C ILE A 289 21.89 24.58 -15.97
N GLY A 290 21.21 25.58 -15.41
CA GLY A 290 20.93 26.87 -16.07
C GLY A 290 19.66 26.86 -16.94
N GLY A 291 19.05 25.69 -17.16
CA GLY A 291 17.74 25.58 -17.81
C GLY A 291 16.56 25.82 -16.85
N PHE A 292 15.35 25.49 -17.31
CA PHE A 292 14.13 25.66 -16.53
C PHE A 292 13.21 24.42 -16.58
N VAL A 293 12.44 24.22 -15.51
CA VAL A 293 11.24 23.39 -15.49
C VAL A 293 10.05 24.31 -15.32
N ASP A 294 9.29 24.47 -16.40
CA ASP A 294 8.28 25.54 -16.53
C ASP A 294 8.95 26.90 -16.22
N ASN A 295 8.58 27.57 -15.13
CA ASN A 295 9.18 28.86 -14.73
C ASN A 295 10.26 28.74 -13.63
N ALA A 296 10.55 27.53 -13.14
CA ALA A 296 11.49 27.32 -12.04
C ALA A 296 12.91 27.02 -12.58
N PRO A 297 13.96 27.72 -12.12
CA PRO A 297 15.32 27.51 -12.59
C PRO A 297 15.88 26.15 -12.15
N ILE A 298 16.74 25.58 -12.99
CA ILE A 298 17.51 24.37 -12.70
C ILE A 298 18.91 24.77 -12.22
N LYS A 299 19.23 24.42 -10.96
CA LYS A 299 20.50 24.70 -10.29
C LYS A 299 21.32 23.45 -10.06
N SER A 300 22.61 23.62 -9.80
CA SER A 300 23.46 22.53 -9.35
C SER A 300 23.06 22.10 -7.94
N ILE A 301 23.12 20.79 -7.65
CA ILE A 301 22.98 20.26 -6.28
C ILE A 301 24.00 20.89 -5.29
N ARG A 302 25.11 21.45 -5.80
CA ARG A 302 26.11 22.17 -4.99
C ARG A 302 25.60 23.52 -4.48
N GLU A 303 24.59 24.09 -5.12
CA GLU A 303 23.92 25.34 -4.74
C GLU A 303 22.70 25.10 -3.83
N MET A 304 22.51 23.87 -3.36
CA MET A 304 21.44 23.54 -2.40
C MET A 304 21.64 24.28 -1.08
N GLY A 305 20.55 24.73 -0.47
CA GLY A 305 20.55 25.42 0.81
C GLY A 305 20.86 24.51 2.00
N SER A 306 20.60 25.04 3.19
CA SER A 306 20.67 24.28 4.44
C SER A 306 19.29 23.71 4.80
N PRO A 307 19.23 22.68 5.67
CA PRO A 307 17.99 22.10 6.16
C PRO A 307 17.06 23.10 6.88
N ASP A 308 17.59 24.24 7.33
CA ASP A 308 16.85 25.31 8.02
C ASP A 308 16.24 26.34 7.05
N SER A 309 16.54 26.24 5.75
CA SER A 309 16.14 27.22 4.72
C SER A 309 15.34 26.63 3.56
N GLU A 310 15.31 25.30 3.45
CA GLU A 310 14.83 24.61 2.26
C GLU A 310 14.22 23.24 2.59
N PHE A 311 13.09 22.95 1.95
CA PHE A 311 12.48 21.64 1.90
C PHE A 311 12.71 21.02 0.52
N VAL A 312 13.30 19.81 0.47
CA VAL A 312 13.64 19.15 -0.80
C VAL A 312 12.72 17.96 -1.11
N VAL A 313 12.09 17.98 -2.28
CA VAL A 313 11.30 16.86 -2.81
C VAL A 313 12.12 16.09 -3.84
N GLY A 314 12.47 14.83 -3.55
CA GLY A 314 13.08 13.93 -4.51
C GLY A 314 12.06 13.42 -5.54
N LEU A 315 12.25 13.78 -6.81
CA LEU A 315 11.35 13.42 -7.92
C LEU A 315 11.94 12.38 -8.89
N THR A 316 13.11 11.81 -8.60
CA THR A 316 13.70 10.75 -9.42
C THR A 316 13.28 9.35 -8.95
N GLY A 317 12.90 8.49 -9.89
CA GLY A 317 12.44 7.12 -9.62
C GLY A 317 13.38 6.02 -10.11
N SER A 318 14.57 6.34 -10.61
CA SER A 318 15.52 5.29 -11.02
C SER A 318 16.21 4.68 -9.80
N ARG A 319 16.20 3.35 -9.70
CA ARG A 319 16.91 2.57 -8.67
C ARG A 319 18.40 2.98 -8.64
N GLY A 320 18.96 3.23 -7.47
CA GLY A 320 20.31 3.78 -7.26
C GLY A 320 20.42 5.32 -7.30
N ALA A 321 19.53 6.04 -7.98
CA ALA A 321 19.50 7.51 -7.87
C ALA A 321 18.87 7.95 -6.54
N ARG A 322 17.86 7.22 -6.06
CA ARG A 322 17.22 7.48 -4.76
C ARG A 322 18.20 7.40 -3.61
N GLU A 323 18.98 6.32 -3.53
CA GLU A 323 20.01 6.14 -2.49
C GLU A 323 21.03 7.27 -2.52
N LYS A 324 21.50 7.68 -3.71
CA LYS A 324 22.43 8.81 -3.86
C LYS A 324 21.84 10.12 -3.34
N ILE A 325 20.56 10.39 -3.62
CA ILE A 325 19.86 11.59 -3.09
C ILE A 325 19.79 11.52 -1.56
N VAL A 326 19.37 10.39 -1.02
CA VAL A 326 19.24 10.18 0.43
C VAL A 326 20.58 10.40 1.11
N THR A 327 21.63 9.71 0.65
CA THR A 327 22.99 9.86 1.18
C THR A 327 23.47 11.30 1.09
N PHE A 328 23.25 12.00 -0.03
CA PHE A 328 23.66 13.40 -0.17
C PHE A 328 22.93 14.32 0.81
N LEU A 329 21.62 14.19 0.93
CA LEU A 329 20.80 15.02 1.80
C LEU A 329 21.14 14.78 3.27
N GLU A 330 21.21 13.52 3.69
CA GLU A 330 21.49 13.16 5.08
C GLU A 330 22.91 13.54 5.51
N ASN A 331 23.91 13.41 4.63
CA ASN A 331 25.27 13.92 4.88
C ASN A 331 25.33 15.46 5.04
N ARG A 332 24.28 16.18 4.62
CA ARG A 332 24.14 17.62 4.76
C ARG A 332 23.17 18.02 5.90
N GLY A 333 22.78 17.06 6.74
CA GLY A 333 21.91 17.29 7.89
C GLY A 333 20.42 17.37 7.56
N PHE A 334 20.02 17.05 6.32
CA PHE A 334 18.60 16.92 6.01
C PHE A 334 18.04 15.64 6.65
N ALA A 335 16.82 15.71 7.16
CA ALA A 335 16.12 14.61 7.81
C ALA A 335 14.79 14.32 7.11
N ARG A 336 14.56 13.04 6.78
CA ARG A 336 13.35 12.60 6.07
C ARG A 336 12.11 12.87 6.89
N GLY A 337 11.06 13.36 6.24
CA GLY A 337 9.81 13.74 6.88
C GLY A 337 9.87 15.08 7.62
N VAL A 338 11.03 15.75 7.66
CA VAL A 338 11.23 17.05 8.31
C VAL A 338 11.53 18.12 7.28
N ASN A 339 12.61 17.96 6.51
CA ASN A 339 13.06 18.94 5.51
C ASN A 339 13.37 18.28 4.15
N TYR A 340 13.08 16.98 4.00
CA TYR A 340 12.99 16.36 2.69
C TYR A 340 12.02 15.18 2.65
N MET A 341 11.47 14.90 1.46
CA MET A 341 10.66 13.71 1.18
C MET A 341 10.93 13.18 -0.23
N LEU A 342 10.69 11.89 -0.43
CA LEU A 342 10.79 11.24 -1.73
C LEU A 342 9.38 10.95 -2.28
N LEU A 343 9.14 11.29 -3.54
CA LEU A 343 7.83 11.13 -4.20
C LEU A 343 7.89 10.16 -5.41
N ALA A 344 9.07 9.67 -5.74
CA ALA A 344 9.34 8.81 -6.88
C ALA A 344 10.37 7.74 -6.58
#